data_AF-A0A9R1BBL3-F1
#
_entry.id   AF-A0A9R1BBL3-F1
#
_cell.length_a   1.000
_cell.length_b   1.000
_cell.length_c   1.000
_cell.angle_alpha   90.00
_cell.angle_beta   90.00
_cell.angle_gamma   90.00
#
_symmetry.space_group_name_H-M   'P 1'
#
loop_
_entity.id
_entity.type
_entity.pdbx_description
1 polymer ?
#
loop_
_entity_poly.entity_id
_entity_poly.type
_entity_poly.pdbx_seq_one_letter_code
_entity_poly.pdbx_strand_id
1 'polypeptide(L)'
;MLLTLIAVLASAWPAAASQPPGGTCQRRCGDVDIPYPFGIGRGCYLYTGENDVTFGLTCNLTADGTYRPFCFEVEVLGVSVARGQARVRNEINPWCYNDTSRSMDGGSSMWTDFSDSSFMLSDEDNRFTVVGCNSLAYVSSSETSQFATGSTYMTGCMATCPGAGRLENGSCSGMGCCQAAIPRGINSFDVVFEEKFNTTAIANFSRCSYAVLVEAAWFDFRTTYVTAGDFMASTGGKVPLVLDWVVGKVTCQEAMRNTTAYACVSSNSVCVDSRNGPGYLCNCSRGYQGNPYLQGGCRDIDECGDGGISYPCSVPGTCINTPGGFRCACPDKTTGNAYTGTCEAKKSQLGAHIAIVLASA
;
A
#
# COMPACT_ATOMS: atom_id res chain seq x y z
N MET A 1 -37.48 12.43 -53.38
CA MET A 1 -36.95 11.59 -52.28
C MET A 1 -36.43 12.53 -51.20
N LEU A 2 -37.06 12.48 -50.03
CA LEU A 2 -36.82 13.33 -48.86
C LEU A 2 -35.46 12.94 -48.22
N LEU A 3 -34.56 13.90 -47.99
CA LEU A 3 -33.38 13.72 -47.15
C LEU A 3 -33.78 13.90 -45.69
N THR A 4 -33.78 12.81 -44.92
CA THR A 4 -33.92 12.84 -43.46
C THR A 4 -32.56 13.14 -42.82
N LEU A 5 -32.41 14.33 -42.22
CA LEU A 5 -31.33 14.63 -41.29
C LEU A 5 -31.55 13.84 -40.00
N ILE A 6 -30.64 12.90 -39.70
CA ILE A 6 -30.56 12.25 -38.39
C ILE A 6 -29.76 13.17 -37.46
N ALA A 7 -30.46 13.82 -36.52
CA ALA A 7 -29.82 14.53 -35.43
C ALA A 7 -29.25 13.51 -34.43
N VAL A 8 -27.93 13.34 -34.42
CA VAL A 8 -27.23 12.56 -33.40
C VAL A 8 -27.23 13.38 -32.12
N LEU A 9 -28.09 13.00 -31.17
CA LEU A 9 -28.02 13.49 -29.80
C LEU A 9 -26.77 12.90 -29.15
N ALA A 10 -25.67 13.66 -29.13
CA ALA A 10 -24.53 13.36 -28.29
C ALA A 10 -24.99 13.42 -26.84
N SER A 11 -25.09 12.27 -26.17
CA SER A 11 -25.26 12.22 -24.73
C SER A 11 -24.01 12.83 -24.09
N ALA A 12 -24.12 14.05 -23.58
CA ALA A 12 -23.06 14.68 -22.82
C ALA A 12 -22.88 13.89 -21.51
N TRP A 13 -21.76 13.18 -21.37
CA TRP A 13 -21.37 12.60 -20.10
C TRP A 13 -21.02 13.75 -19.15
N PRO A 14 -21.59 13.81 -17.94
CA PRO A 14 -21.20 14.83 -17.00
C PRO A 14 -19.73 14.64 -16.64
N ALA A 15 -18.99 15.75 -16.70
CA ALA A 15 -17.62 15.85 -16.22
C ALA A 15 -17.50 15.29 -14.79
N ALA A 16 -16.36 14.68 -14.49
CA ALA A 16 -16.03 14.14 -13.17
C ALA A 16 -16.34 15.18 -12.07
N ALA A 17 -17.39 14.90 -11.29
CA ALA A 17 -17.79 15.76 -10.20
C ALA A 17 -17.01 15.38 -8.94
N SER A 18 -16.17 16.31 -8.49
CA SER A 18 -15.43 16.32 -7.23
C SER A 18 -16.37 16.54 -6.03
N GLN A 19 -17.15 15.53 -5.64
CA GLN A 19 -17.78 15.49 -4.31
C GLN A 19 -17.67 14.09 -3.71
N PRO A 20 -17.45 13.96 -2.39
CA PRO A 20 -17.76 12.70 -1.74
C PRO A 20 -19.23 12.41 -2.02
N PRO A 21 -19.56 11.21 -2.47
CA PRO A 21 -20.94 10.83 -2.57
C PRO A 21 -21.52 10.83 -1.15
N GLY A 22 -22.75 11.32 -1.04
CA GLY A 22 -23.48 11.48 0.21
C GLY A 22 -23.55 10.19 1.05
N GLY A 23 -24.23 10.24 2.19
CA GLY A 23 -24.31 9.15 3.17
C GLY A 23 -24.84 7.79 2.70
N THR A 24 -24.96 7.54 1.39
CA THR A 24 -25.44 6.33 0.72
C THR A 24 -24.33 5.40 0.21
N CYS A 25 -23.05 5.79 0.23
CA CYS A 25 -21.98 4.91 -0.24
C CYS A 25 -21.54 3.90 0.82
N GLN A 26 -21.44 2.64 0.40
CA GLN A 26 -20.92 1.58 1.25
C GLN A 26 -19.41 1.73 1.43
N ARG A 27 -19.00 2.01 2.68
CA ARG A 27 -17.59 2.25 3.08
C ARG A 27 -16.93 1.09 3.81
N ARG A 28 -17.64 -0.04 3.93
CA ARG A 28 -17.13 -1.24 4.57
C ARG A 28 -17.73 -2.47 3.90
N CYS A 29 -16.94 -3.52 3.74
CA CYS A 29 -17.38 -4.82 3.26
C CYS A 29 -16.76 -5.90 4.14
N GLY A 30 -17.60 -6.57 4.94
CA GLY A 30 -17.12 -7.43 6.02
C GLY A 30 -16.26 -6.64 7.00
N ASP A 31 -15.02 -7.06 7.19
CA ASP A 31 -14.06 -6.43 8.09
C ASP A 31 -13.11 -5.43 7.42
N VAL A 32 -13.32 -5.18 6.12
CA VAL A 32 -12.45 -4.28 5.35
C VAL A 32 -13.11 -2.91 5.22
N ASP A 33 -12.44 -1.88 5.75
CA ASP A 33 -12.77 -0.48 5.52
C ASP A 33 -12.35 -0.04 4.11
N ILE A 34 -13.21 0.74 3.46
CA ILE A 34 -13.09 1.17 2.06
C ILE A 34 -13.13 2.70 2.02
N PRO A 35 -11.99 3.36 2.31
CA PRO A 35 -11.87 4.80 2.22
C PRO A 35 -11.80 5.25 0.75
N TYR A 36 -12.25 6.47 0.48
CA TYR A 36 -12.03 7.12 -0.81
C TYR A 36 -10.51 7.25 -1.09
N PRO A 37 -9.98 7.05 -2.31
CA PRO A 37 -10.67 7.03 -3.61
C PRO A 37 -11.44 5.76 -3.92
N PHE A 38 -11.31 4.70 -3.14
CA PHE A 38 -12.06 3.47 -3.33
C PHE A 38 -13.53 3.61 -2.88
N GLY A 39 -14.38 2.77 -3.45
CA GLY A 39 -15.79 2.71 -3.07
C GLY A 39 -16.59 1.65 -3.81
N ILE A 40 -17.72 1.27 -3.22
CA ILE A 40 -18.66 0.30 -3.78
C ILE A 40 -19.90 1.02 -4.27
N GLY A 41 -20.25 0.79 -5.52
CA GLY A 41 -21.43 1.38 -6.17
C GLY A 41 -21.11 2.57 -7.06
N ARG A 42 -22.06 2.91 -7.94
CA ARG A 42 -21.89 3.96 -8.94
C ARG A 42 -21.71 5.32 -8.26
N GLY A 43 -20.63 6.02 -8.62
CA GLY A 43 -20.28 7.32 -8.03
C GLY A 43 -19.68 7.21 -6.62
N CYS A 44 -19.36 6.01 -6.13
CA CYS A 44 -18.80 5.81 -4.80
C CYS A 44 -17.26 5.92 -4.72
N TYR A 45 -16.61 5.91 -5.88
CA TYR A 45 -15.16 5.85 -6.05
C TYR A 45 -14.68 6.92 -7.04
N LEU A 46 -13.38 7.19 -7.03
CA LEU A 46 -12.75 8.13 -7.95
C LEU A 46 -12.80 7.58 -9.38
N TYR A 47 -13.38 8.35 -10.29
CA TYR A 47 -13.39 8.05 -11.72
C TYR A 47 -12.32 8.87 -12.43
N THR A 48 -11.34 8.20 -13.02
CA THR A 48 -10.16 8.81 -13.64
C THR A 48 -10.25 8.96 -15.16
N GLY A 49 -11.32 8.44 -15.79
CA GLY A 49 -11.54 8.53 -17.23
C GLY A 49 -12.34 7.35 -17.79
N GLU A 50 -12.60 7.36 -19.09
CA GLU A 50 -13.44 6.35 -19.75
C GLU A 50 -12.88 4.93 -19.57
N ASN A 51 -13.62 4.10 -18.82
CA ASN A 51 -13.35 2.69 -18.47
C ASN A 51 -12.33 2.43 -17.34
N ASP A 52 -11.80 3.45 -16.67
CA ASP A 52 -10.95 3.20 -15.49
C ASP A 52 -11.83 2.97 -14.24
N VAL A 53 -11.97 1.69 -13.89
CA VAL A 53 -12.69 1.22 -12.70
C VAL A 53 -11.74 0.77 -11.58
N THR A 54 -10.46 1.16 -11.62
CA THR A 54 -9.44 0.73 -10.65
C THR A 54 -9.89 0.89 -9.19
N PHE A 55 -10.55 2.00 -8.88
CA PHE A 55 -11.01 2.31 -7.52
C PHE A 55 -12.41 1.76 -7.20
N GLY A 56 -13.10 1.20 -8.19
CA GLY A 56 -14.41 0.59 -8.03
C GLY A 56 -14.30 -0.82 -7.46
N LEU A 57 -14.94 -1.06 -6.32
CA LEU A 57 -14.99 -2.37 -5.68
C LEU A 57 -16.40 -2.96 -5.74
N THR A 58 -16.47 -4.28 -5.72
CA THR A 58 -17.69 -5.05 -5.45
C THR A 58 -17.62 -5.64 -4.05
N CYS A 59 -18.76 -5.99 -3.45
CA CYS A 59 -18.84 -6.62 -2.13
C CYS A 59 -19.69 -7.87 -2.24
N ASN A 60 -19.03 -9.03 -2.29
CA ASN A 60 -19.69 -10.30 -2.59
C ASN A 60 -19.70 -11.20 -1.36
N LEU A 61 -20.77 -11.98 -1.22
CA LEU A 61 -20.87 -13.05 -0.22
C LEU A 61 -20.05 -14.25 -0.71
N THR A 62 -19.04 -14.65 0.06
CA THR A 62 -18.18 -15.80 -0.25
C THR A 62 -18.79 -17.10 0.28
N ALA A 63 -18.25 -18.25 -0.18
CA ALA A 63 -18.76 -19.58 0.16
C ALA A 63 -18.73 -19.89 1.67
N ASP A 64 -17.89 -19.21 2.43
CA ASP A 64 -17.80 -19.30 3.90
C ASP A 64 -18.85 -18.43 4.62
N GLY A 65 -19.73 -17.74 3.90
CA GLY A 65 -20.79 -16.89 4.45
C GLY A 65 -20.34 -15.49 4.85
N THR A 66 -19.13 -15.05 4.48
CA THR A 66 -18.61 -13.72 4.79
C THR A 66 -18.70 -12.77 3.59
N TYR A 67 -18.91 -11.47 3.84
CA TYR A 67 -18.83 -10.46 2.78
C TYR A 67 -17.39 -10.01 2.60
N ARG A 68 -16.88 -10.01 1.37
CA ARG A 68 -15.51 -9.57 1.05
C ARG A 68 -15.47 -8.63 -0.15
N PRO A 69 -14.60 -7.62 -0.14
CA PRO A 69 -14.48 -6.71 -1.26
C PRO A 69 -13.60 -7.30 -2.36
N PHE A 70 -13.95 -7.03 -3.62
CA PHE A 70 -13.19 -7.47 -4.77
C PHE A 70 -12.96 -6.32 -5.75
N CYS A 71 -11.74 -6.23 -6.26
CA CYS A 71 -11.41 -5.49 -7.47
C CYS A 71 -11.35 -6.50 -8.60
N PHE A 72 -12.32 -6.45 -9.52
CA PHE A 72 -12.57 -7.52 -10.48
C PHE A 72 -12.73 -8.88 -9.76
N GLU A 73 -11.85 -9.84 -10.02
CA GLU A 73 -11.86 -11.17 -9.41
C GLU A 73 -10.90 -11.29 -8.21
N VAL A 74 -10.16 -10.22 -7.89
CA VAL A 74 -9.13 -10.23 -6.86
C VAL A 74 -9.69 -9.70 -5.53
N GLU A 75 -9.63 -10.52 -4.48
CA GLU A 75 -10.05 -10.15 -3.14
C GLU A 75 -9.14 -9.07 -2.55
N VAL A 76 -9.73 -7.97 -2.09
CA VAL A 76 -9.04 -6.87 -1.41
C VAL A 76 -9.05 -7.12 0.09
N LEU A 77 -7.87 -7.12 0.71
CA LEU A 77 -7.65 -7.36 2.13
C LEU A 77 -7.60 -6.07 2.94
N GLY A 78 -7.29 -4.94 2.29
CA GLY A 78 -7.23 -3.64 2.96
C GLY A 78 -6.70 -2.53 2.06
N VAL A 79 -6.98 -1.29 2.44
CA VAL A 79 -6.58 -0.08 1.70
C VAL A 79 -5.96 0.92 2.67
N SER A 80 -4.78 1.43 2.33
CA SER A 80 -4.03 2.42 3.11
C SER A 80 -3.88 3.72 2.33
N VAL A 81 -4.80 4.67 2.55
CA VAL A 81 -4.77 5.97 1.85
C VAL A 81 -3.47 6.72 2.11
N ALA A 82 -2.96 6.66 3.34
CA ALA A 82 -1.73 7.35 3.73
C ALA A 82 -0.47 6.79 3.04
N ARG A 83 -0.48 5.51 2.64
CA ARG A 83 0.63 4.88 1.92
C ARG A 83 0.42 4.83 0.40
N GLY A 84 -0.80 5.05 -0.08
CA GLY A 84 -1.10 4.81 -1.49
C GLY A 84 -1.16 3.32 -1.84
N GLN A 85 -1.51 2.45 -0.89
CA GLN A 85 -1.33 1.00 -1.02
C GLN A 85 -2.58 0.16 -0.74
N ALA A 86 -2.90 -0.77 -1.63
CA ALA A 86 -3.93 -1.78 -1.46
C ALA A 86 -3.29 -3.15 -1.22
N ARG A 87 -3.79 -3.90 -0.25
CA ARG A 87 -3.39 -5.29 -0.03
C ARG A 87 -4.44 -6.20 -0.64
N VAL A 88 -4.01 -7.20 -1.41
CA VAL A 88 -4.89 -8.13 -2.14
C VAL A 88 -4.49 -9.58 -1.90
N ARG A 89 -5.39 -10.52 -2.20
CA ARG A 89 -5.07 -11.96 -2.22
C ARG A 89 -4.36 -12.33 -3.52
N ASN A 90 -3.22 -12.99 -3.39
CA ASN A 90 -2.47 -13.59 -4.48
C ASN A 90 -2.42 -15.12 -4.31
N GLU A 91 -2.30 -15.84 -5.41
CA GLU A 91 -2.24 -17.31 -5.42
C GLU A 91 -0.80 -17.79 -5.31
N ILE A 92 -0.59 -18.90 -4.61
CA ILE A 92 0.70 -19.61 -4.60
C ILE A 92 0.76 -20.50 -5.83
N ASN A 93 1.88 -20.51 -6.56
CA ASN A 93 2.11 -21.48 -7.64
C ASN A 93 2.80 -22.75 -7.09
N PRO A 94 2.09 -23.90 -6.94
CA PRO A 94 2.68 -25.15 -6.47
C PRO A 94 3.19 -26.01 -7.63
N TRP A 95 4.35 -26.63 -7.42
CA TRP A 95 4.92 -27.61 -8.33
C TRP A 95 5.33 -28.86 -7.55
N CYS A 96 4.55 -29.92 -7.68
CA CYS A 96 4.57 -31.06 -6.77
C CYS A 96 4.88 -32.36 -7.51
N TYR A 97 5.69 -33.23 -6.92
CA TYR A 97 5.88 -34.57 -7.43
C TYR A 97 4.64 -35.45 -7.21
N ASN A 98 4.25 -36.21 -8.24
CA ASN A 98 3.22 -37.23 -8.16
C ASN A 98 3.83 -38.62 -8.34
N ASP A 99 3.73 -39.43 -7.29
CA ASP A 99 4.25 -40.80 -7.25
C ASP A 99 3.57 -41.74 -8.25
N THR A 100 2.31 -41.47 -8.60
CA THR A 100 1.51 -42.31 -9.51
C THR A 100 1.94 -42.12 -10.95
N SER A 101 2.03 -40.86 -11.42
CA SER A 101 2.51 -40.51 -12.76
C SER A 101 4.02 -40.58 -12.88
N ARG A 102 4.73 -40.58 -11.75
CA ARG A 102 6.20 -40.44 -11.63
C ARG A 102 6.72 -39.17 -12.28
N SER A 103 5.90 -38.13 -12.34
CA SER A 103 6.23 -36.83 -12.91
C SER A 103 5.92 -35.70 -11.93
N MET A 104 6.40 -34.50 -12.26
CA MET A 104 5.94 -33.30 -11.60
C MET A 104 4.54 -32.94 -12.12
N ASP A 105 3.64 -32.63 -11.19
CA ASP A 105 2.27 -32.19 -11.41
C ASP A 105 2.11 -30.73 -10.95
N GLY A 106 1.15 -30.03 -11.56
CA GLY A 106 0.91 -28.60 -11.38
C GLY A 106 1.27 -27.80 -12.64
N GLY A 107 0.74 -26.59 -12.76
CA GLY A 107 1.17 -25.67 -13.81
C GLY A 107 2.58 -25.21 -13.49
N SER A 108 3.57 -25.56 -14.31
CA SER A 108 4.92 -25.01 -14.14
C SER A 108 4.92 -23.48 -14.25
N SER A 109 3.85 -22.90 -14.79
CA SER A 109 3.60 -21.46 -14.92
C SER A 109 2.27 -21.00 -14.29
N MET A 110 2.28 -19.78 -13.78
CA MET A 110 1.10 -19.01 -13.35
C MET A 110 1.34 -17.54 -13.69
N TRP A 111 0.29 -16.80 -14.03
CA TRP A 111 0.40 -15.38 -14.38
C TRP A 111 -0.62 -14.53 -13.63
N THR A 112 -0.32 -13.25 -13.48
CA THR A 112 -1.24 -12.25 -12.92
C THR A 112 -1.01 -10.93 -13.63
N ASP A 113 -2.12 -10.26 -14.00
CA ASP A 113 -2.08 -9.04 -14.78
C ASP A 113 -2.98 -7.95 -14.17
N PHE A 114 -2.38 -6.82 -13.82
CA PHE A 114 -3.06 -5.60 -13.37
C PHE A 114 -2.91 -4.46 -14.39
N SER A 115 -2.51 -4.74 -15.64
CA SER A 115 -2.17 -3.72 -16.66
C SER A 115 -3.33 -2.83 -17.07
N ASP A 116 -4.56 -3.31 -16.95
CA ASP A 116 -5.78 -2.55 -17.21
C ASP A 116 -6.19 -1.63 -16.04
N SER A 117 -5.41 -1.61 -14.96
CA SER A 117 -5.65 -0.80 -13.76
C SER A 117 -4.56 0.24 -13.53
N SER A 118 -4.77 1.11 -12.55
CA SER A 118 -3.75 2.04 -12.03
C SER A 118 -2.94 1.44 -10.85
N PHE A 119 -2.83 0.10 -10.78
CA PHE A 119 -2.00 -0.59 -9.79
C PHE A 119 -0.62 -0.94 -10.33
N MET A 120 0.36 -0.89 -9.44
CA MET A 120 1.74 -1.35 -9.61
C MET A 120 2.09 -2.27 -8.44
N LEU A 121 2.94 -3.26 -8.66
CA LEU A 121 3.42 -4.13 -7.59
C LEU A 121 4.41 -3.35 -6.73
N SER A 122 4.16 -3.24 -5.41
CA SER A 122 5.11 -2.60 -4.50
C SER A 122 6.45 -3.36 -4.51
N ASP A 123 7.50 -2.72 -5.02
CA ASP A 123 8.86 -3.29 -5.03
C ASP A 123 9.48 -3.29 -3.63
N GLU A 124 9.06 -2.35 -2.79
CA GLU A 124 9.56 -2.20 -1.43
C GLU A 124 8.98 -3.28 -0.51
N ASP A 125 7.68 -3.57 -0.61
CA ASP A 125 6.97 -4.45 0.32
C ASP A 125 6.86 -5.91 -0.14
N ASN A 126 6.90 -6.18 -1.45
CA ASN A 126 6.80 -7.56 -1.95
C ASN A 126 8.17 -8.19 -2.21
N ARG A 127 8.26 -9.51 -2.02
CA ARG A 127 9.41 -10.31 -2.44
C ARG A 127 8.94 -11.52 -3.23
N PHE A 128 9.67 -11.81 -4.30
CA PHE A 128 9.52 -13.09 -4.99
C PHE A 128 10.13 -14.16 -4.11
N THR A 129 9.31 -15.11 -3.67
CA THR A 129 9.67 -16.11 -2.66
C THR A 129 9.53 -17.49 -3.27
N VAL A 130 10.60 -18.29 -3.14
CA VAL A 130 10.61 -19.69 -3.52
C VAL A 130 10.80 -20.52 -2.27
N VAL A 131 9.88 -21.44 -2.02
CA VAL A 131 9.92 -22.38 -0.90
C VAL A 131 9.97 -23.79 -1.44
N GLY A 132 10.92 -24.59 -0.98
CA GLY A 132 11.09 -25.94 -1.47
C GLY A 132 12.54 -26.38 -1.37
N CYS A 133 12.88 -27.41 -2.13
CA CYS A 133 14.19 -28.00 -2.12
C CYS A 133 14.61 -28.41 -3.52
N ASN A 134 15.84 -28.07 -3.91
CA ASN A 134 16.29 -28.25 -5.29
C ASN A 134 15.32 -27.59 -6.28
N SER A 135 14.88 -26.37 -5.96
CA SER A 135 13.82 -25.66 -6.68
C SER A 135 14.37 -24.32 -7.16
N LEU A 136 14.32 -24.10 -8.47
CA LEU A 136 14.62 -22.81 -9.08
C LEU A 136 13.36 -22.34 -9.80
N ALA A 137 12.92 -21.13 -9.47
CA ALA A 137 11.82 -20.48 -10.17
C ALA A 137 12.21 -19.05 -10.54
N TYR A 138 11.48 -18.53 -11.52
CA TYR A 138 11.64 -17.20 -12.06
C TYR A 138 10.32 -16.43 -11.94
N VAL A 139 10.44 -15.14 -11.69
CA VAL A 139 9.38 -14.16 -11.95
C VAL A 139 9.82 -13.29 -13.12
N SER A 140 8.97 -13.11 -14.12
CA SER A 140 9.29 -12.36 -15.33
C SER A 140 8.11 -11.52 -15.82
N SER A 141 8.39 -10.56 -16.70
CA SER A 141 7.36 -9.81 -17.42
C SER A 141 6.48 -10.76 -18.23
N SER A 142 5.16 -10.52 -18.24
CA SER A 142 4.24 -11.34 -19.03
C SER A 142 4.37 -11.04 -20.53
N GLU A 143 4.66 -12.07 -21.33
CA GLU A 143 4.88 -11.96 -22.79
C GLU A 143 3.60 -11.58 -23.57
N THR A 144 2.42 -11.68 -22.96
CA THR A 144 1.10 -11.49 -23.59
C THR A 144 0.69 -10.04 -23.80
N SER A 145 1.40 -9.06 -23.23
CA SER A 145 1.08 -7.66 -23.48
C SER A 145 1.66 -7.21 -24.83
N GLN A 146 0.82 -7.22 -25.87
CA GLN A 146 1.10 -6.60 -27.18
C GLN A 146 1.42 -5.08 -27.09
N PHE A 147 1.36 -4.51 -25.88
CA PHE A 147 1.68 -3.13 -25.52
C PHE A 147 2.95 -3.00 -24.64
N ALA A 148 3.72 -4.08 -24.43
CA ALA A 148 5.01 -4.05 -23.72
C ALA A 148 6.02 -3.19 -24.49
N THR A 149 5.95 -1.89 -24.24
CA THR A 149 6.99 -0.90 -24.55
C THR A 149 7.95 -0.75 -23.36
N GLY A 150 7.92 -1.71 -22.42
CA GLY A 150 8.75 -1.77 -21.22
C GLY A 150 9.72 -2.94 -21.27
N SER A 151 10.94 -2.72 -20.80
CA SER A 151 12.05 -3.66 -20.76
C SER A 151 11.63 -5.02 -20.18
N THR A 152 11.88 -6.10 -20.91
CA THR A 152 11.72 -7.46 -20.39
C THR A 152 12.57 -7.62 -19.12
N TYR A 153 12.00 -8.26 -18.11
CA TYR A 153 12.71 -8.55 -16.86
C TYR A 153 12.55 -10.01 -16.49
N MET A 154 13.53 -10.53 -15.77
CA MET A 154 13.49 -11.85 -15.17
C MET A 154 14.31 -11.82 -13.89
N THR A 155 13.71 -12.32 -12.80
CA THR A 155 14.36 -12.48 -11.51
C THR A 155 14.23 -13.93 -11.08
N GLY A 156 15.35 -14.59 -10.81
CA GLY A 156 15.41 -15.98 -10.38
C GLY A 156 15.66 -16.11 -8.88
N CYS A 157 15.19 -17.21 -8.29
CA CYS A 157 15.37 -17.51 -6.88
C CYS A 157 15.47 -19.02 -6.67
N MET A 158 16.54 -19.45 -5.99
CA MET A 158 16.87 -20.86 -5.82
C MET A 158 16.78 -21.28 -4.34
N ALA A 159 15.93 -22.26 -4.06
CA ALA A 159 15.87 -22.93 -2.76
C ALA A 159 16.56 -24.30 -2.83
N THR A 160 17.54 -24.50 -1.96
CA THR A 160 18.35 -25.73 -1.86
C THR A 160 18.22 -26.33 -0.48
N CYS A 161 18.51 -27.62 -0.33
CA CYS A 161 18.71 -28.20 1.00
C CYS A 161 19.76 -29.32 0.94
N PRO A 162 20.74 -29.31 1.86
CA PRO A 162 21.64 -30.45 2.03
C PRO A 162 20.93 -31.66 2.69
N GLY A 163 19.78 -31.44 3.35
CA GLY A 163 18.97 -32.42 4.05
C GLY A 163 18.04 -31.78 5.08
N ALA A 164 17.11 -32.55 5.66
CA ALA A 164 16.07 -32.06 6.57
C ALA A 164 16.60 -31.29 7.79
N GLY A 165 17.65 -31.82 8.43
CA GLY A 165 18.22 -31.25 9.66
C GLY A 165 19.00 -29.94 9.48
N ARG A 166 19.01 -29.36 8.27
CA ARG A 166 19.69 -28.08 7.97
C ARG A 166 18.70 -26.94 7.73
N LEU A 167 17.40 -27.21 7.74
CA LEU A 167 16.38 -26.19 7.64
C LEU A 167 16.19 -25.50 9.00
N GLU A 168 15.98 -24.19 8.97
CA GLU A 168 15.78 -23.36 10.16
C GLU A 168 14.59 -22.43 9.94
N ASN A 169 13.67 -22.36 10.90
CA ASN A 169 12.54 -21.44 10.83
C ASN A 169 13.02 -19.97 10.80
N GLY A 170 12.31 -19.09 10.11
CA GLY A 170 12.65 -17.68 9.95
C GLY A 170 13.83 -17.39 9.00
N SER A 171 14.55 -18.42 8.55
CA SER A 171 15.64 -18.25 7.58
C SER A 171 15.13 -18.37 6.14
N CYS A 172 15.43 -17.39 5.29
CA CYS A 172 15.09 -17.42 3.86
C CYS A 172 16.24 -16.93 2.98
N SER A 173 17.41 -17.55 3.14
CA SER A 173 18.65 -17.17 2.46
C SER A 173 19.23 -18.30 1.58
N GLY A 174 18.35 -19.08 0.95
CA GLY A 174 18.68 -20.15 0.00
C GLY A 174 18.51 -21.57 0.54
N MET A 175 18.41 -21.76 1.87
CA MET A 175 18.15 -23.07 2.47
C MET A 175 16.66 -23.26 2.74
N GLY A 176 15.99 -24.11 1.96
CA GLY A 176 14.54 -24.34 2.04
C GLY A 176 13.66 -23.18 1.56
N CYS A 177 14.20 -21.96 1.57
CA CYS A 177 13.54 -20.74 1.17
C CYS A 177 14.55 -19.76 0.58
N CYS A 178 14.16 -19.09 -0.51
CA CYS A 178 14.88 -17.97 -1.09
C CYS A 178 13.90 -16.80 -1.31
N GLN A 179 14.41 -15.58 -1.18
CA GLN A 179 13.70 -14.35 -1.54
C GLN A 179 14.53 -13.49 -2.50
N ALA A 180 13.86 -12.88 -3.47
CA ALA A 180 14.44 -11.93 -4.40
C ALA A 180 13.59 -10.65 -4.47
N ALA A 181 14.26 -9.51 -4.66
CA ALA A 181 13.59 -8.24 -4.93
C ALA A 181 13.04 -8.23 -6.36
N ILE A 182 11.93 -7.52 -6.58
CA ILE A 182 11.36 -7.29 -7.90
C ILE A 182 11.75 -5.91 -8.44
N PRO A 183 11.79 -5.70 -9.76
CA PRO A 183 12.00 -4.38 -10.33
C PRO A 183 10.80 -3.46 -10.07
N ARG A 184 11.03 -2.15 -10.16
CA ARG A 184 9.98 -1.13 -10.13
C ARG A 184 9.21 -1.05 -11.44
N GLY A 185 8.02 -0.47 -11.37
CA GLY A 185 7.21 -0.11 -12.54
C GLY A 185 6.61 -1.31 -13.25
N ILE A 186 6.39 -2.42 -12.51
CA ILE A 186 5.75 -3.62 -13.02
C ILE A 186 4.35 -3.75 -12.43
N ASN A 187 3.41 -4.20 -13.25
CA ASN A 187 2.00 -4.40 -12.92
C ASN A 187 1.48 -5.76 -13.39
N SER A 188 2.33 -6.57 -14.02
CA SER A 188 2.04 -7.95 -14.40
C SER A 188 3.28 -8.81 -14.23
N PHE A 189 3.06 -10.10 -14.02
CA PHE A 189 4.13 -11.06 -13.84
C PHE A 189 3.70 -12.48 -14.19
N ASP A 190 4.67 -13.24 -14.70
CA ASP A 190 4.59 -14.69 -14.83
C ASP A 190 5.55 -15.31 -13.80
N VAL A 191 5.12 -16.38 -13.15
CA VAL A 191 5.95 -17.22 -12.29
C VAL A 191 6.15 -18.57 -12.96
N VAL A 192 7.40 -18.96 -13.20
CA VAL A 192 7.75 -20.23 -13.88
C VAL A 192 8.82 -21.00 -13.12
N PHE A 193 8.65 -22.31 -12.96
CA PHE A 193 9.71 -23.19 -12.45
C PHE A 193 10.66 -23.65 -13.56
N GLU A 194 11.96 -23.78 -13.26
CA GLU A 194 12.91 -24.44 -14.16
C GLU A 194 12.69 -25.95 -14.15
N GLU A 195 12.13 -26.47 -15.23
CA GLU A 195 11.70 -27.87 -15.34
C GLU A 195 12.85 -28.89 -15.21
N LYS A 196 14.10 -28.46 -15.45
CA LYS A 196 15.29 -29.32 -15.24
C LYS A 196 15.51 -29.67 -13.77
N PHE A 197 14.98 -28.87 -12.84
CA PHE A 197 15.09 -29.12 -11.41
C PHE A 197 13.93 -30.00 -10.93
N ASN A 198 14.08 -31.32 -11.06
CA ASN A 198 13.07 -32.28 -10.62
C ASN A 198 13.26 -32.68 -9.14
N THR A 199 12.16 -32.75 -8.38
CA THR A 199 12.15 -33.16 -6.97
C THR A 199 11.98 -34.67 -6.75
N THR A 200 11.88 -35.51 -7.79
CA THR A 200 11.73 -36.98 -7.71
C THR A 200 12.66 -37.64 -6.67
N ALA A 201 13.95 -37.27 -6.66
CA ALA A 201 14.94 -37.89 -5.78
C ALA A 201 14.78 -37.52 -4.29
N ILE A 202 14.00 -36.48 -4.00
CA ILE A 202 13.80 -35.92 -2.66
C ILE A 202 12.32 -35.87 -2.26
N ALA A 203 11.42 -36.49 -3.02
CA ALA A 203 9.97 -36.42 -2.81
C ALA A 203 9.52 -36.92 -1.41
N ASN A 204 10.25 -37.87 -0.81
CA ASN A 204 10.03 -38.35 0.56
C ASN A 204 10.25 -37.28 1.63
N PHE A 205 10.99 -36.21 1.29
CA PHE A 205 11.36 -35.13 2.19
C PHE A 205 10.73 -33.80 1.79
N SER A 206 10.72 -33.50 0.49
CA SER A 206 10.21 -32.25 -0.09
C SER A 206 9.43 -32.61 -1.35
N ARG A 207 8.15 -32.94 -1.17
CA ARG A 207 7.27 -33.34 -2.28
C ARG A 207 6.90 -32.18 -3.20
N CYS A 208 6.75 -30.99 -2.66
CA CYS A 208 6.28 -29.81 -3.38
C CYS A 208 7.28 -28.66 -3.26
N SER A 209 7.33 -27.87 -4.33
CA SER A 209 7.95 -26.55 -4.37
C SER A 209 6.87 -25.51 -4.59
N TYR A 210 7.11 -24.29 -4.12
CA TYR A 210 6.17 -23.18 -4.20
C TYR A 210 6.91 -21.93 -4.65
N ALA A 211 6.32 -21.18 -5.57
CA ALA A 211 6.84 -19.91 -6.02
C ALA A 211 5.71 -18.87 -5.97
N VAL A 212 5.98 -17.71 -5.38
CA VAL A 212 4.94 -16.71 -5.13
C VAL A 212 5.51 -15.32 -4.90
N LEU A 213 4.80 -14.28 -5.34
CA LEU A 213 5.01 -12.91 -4.85
C LEU A 213 4.18 -12.70 -3.59
N VAL A 214 4.83 -12.33 -2.49
CA VAL A 214 4.21 -12.16 -1.19
C VAL A 214 4.76 -10.94 -0.47
N GLU A 215 3.91 -10.32 0.35
CA GLU A 215 4.33 -9.26 1.26
C GLU A 215 5.41 -9.77 2.23
N ALA A 216 6.58 -9.15 2.19
CA ALA A 216 7.76 -9.57 2.94
C ALA A 216 7.53 -9.54 4.46
N ALA A 217 6.78 -8.54 4.95
CA ALA A 217 6.48 -8.40 6.37
C ALA A 217 5.51 -9.47 6.90
N TRP A 218 4.72 -10.10 6.02
CA TRP A 218 3.77 -11.15 6.39
C TRP A 218 4.42 -12.54 6.35
N PHE A 219 5.38 -12.74 5.44
CA PHE A 219 5.98 -14.05 5.22
C PHE A 219 7.06 -14.37 6.25
N ASP A 220 6.84 -15.45 7.01
CA ASP A 220 7.81 -16.04 7.93
C ASP A 220 8.03 -17.51 7.56
N PHE A 221 9.27 -17.88 7.22
CA PHE A 221 9.56 -19.22 6.73
C PHE A 221 9.41 -20.26 7.84
N ARG A 222 8.72 -21.36 7.52
CA ARG A 222 8.63 -22.53 8.39
C ARG A 222 9.18 -23.75 7.67
N THR A 223 9.98 -24.52 8.37
CA THR A 223 10.52 -25.79 7.85
C THR A 223 9.43 -26.75 7.37
N THR A 224 8.25 -26.72 8.01
CA THR A 224 7.10 -27.55 7.60
C THR A 224 6.49 -27.17 6.25
N TYR A 225 6.77 -25.97 5.75
CA TYR A 225 6.42 -25.59 4.38
C TYR A 225 7.13 -26.47 3.35
N VAL A 226 8.35 -26.92 3.66
CA VAL A 226 9.11 -27.86 2.81
C VAL A 226 8.74 -29.30 3.14
N THR A 227 8.71 -29.66 4.43
CA THR A 227 8.66 -31.07 4.84
C THR A 227 7.27 -31.70 4.91
N ALA A 228 6.23 -30.89 5.11
CA ALA A 228 4.86 -31.36 5.30
C ALA A 228 3.88 -30.74 4.29
N GLY A 229 4.32 -29.78 3.48
CA GLY A 229 3.44 -29.05 2.56
C GLY A 229 2.47 -28.11 3.28
N ASP A 230 2.77 -27.74 4.54
CA ASP A 230 1.92 -26.90 5.38
C ASP A 230 1.66 -25.51 4.77
N PHE A 231 2.47 -25.07 3.81
CA PHE A 231 2.32 -23.74 3.23
C PHE A 231 0.98 -23.59 2.52
N MET A 232 0.61 -24.54 1.67
CA MET A 232 -0.71 -24.54 1.02
C MET A 232 -1.83 -24.76 2.02
N ALA A 233 -1.66 -25.71 2.95
CA ALA A 233 -2.70 -26.09 3.90
C ALA A 233 -3.06 -24.95 4.87
N SER A 234 -2.04 -24.27 5.43
CA SER A 234 -2.24 -23.19 6.40
C SER A 234 -2.71 -21.87 5.76
N THR A 235 -2.47 -21.67 4.47
CA THR A 235 -2.85 -20.44 3.75
C THR A 235 -4.07 -20.60 2.86
N GLY A 236 -4.57 -21.83 2.68
CA GLY A 236 -5.58 -22.13 1.66
C GLY A 236 -5.07 -21.84 0.23
N GLY A 237 -3.75 -21.89 0.03
CA GLY A 237 -3.11 -21.60 -1.26
C GLY A 237 -3.00 -20.12 -1.62
N LYS A 238 -3.31 -19.20 -0.70
CA LYS A 238 -3.36 -17.76 -0.99
C LYS A 238 -2.64 -16.91 0.05
N VAL A 239 -1.87 -15.93 -0.41
CA VAL A 239 -1.04 -15.05 0.42
C VAL A 239 -1.32 -13.57 0.12
N PRO A 240 -1.00 -12.64 1.03
CA PRO A 240 -1.15 -11.22 0.75
C PRO A 240 -0.09 -10.71 -0.24
N LEU A 241 -0.51 -9.81 -1.11
CA LEU A 241 0.30 -9.05 -2.06
C LEU A 241 -0.03 -7.56 -1.91
N VAL A 242 0.99 -6.69 -1.95
CA VAL A 242 0.82 -5.24 -1.82
C VAL A 242 0.89 -4.56 -3.19
N LEU A 243 -0.11 -3.78 -3.52
CA LEU A 243 -0.16 -2.97 -4.73
C LEU A 243 -0.08 -1.49 -4.36
N ASP A 244 0.83 -0.75 -5.01
CA ASP A 244 0.78 0.70 -5.01
C ASP A 244 -0.27 1.14 -6.05
N TRP A 245 -1.12 2.11 -5.73
CA TRP A 245 -1.99 2.72 -6.73
C TRP A 245 -1.48 4.11 -7.10
N VAL A 246 -1.93 4.58 -8.25
CA VAL A 246 -1.73 5.96 -8.69
C VAL A 246 -3.03 6.54 -9.23
N VAL A 247 -3.10 7.86 -9.31
CA VAL A 247 -4.15 8.58 -10.03
C VAL A 247 -3.62 8.97 -11.39
N GLY A 248 -4.30 8.51 -12.44
CA GLY A 248 -3.96 8.82 -13.82
C GLY A 248 -2.55 8.35 -14.21
N LYS A 249 -2.05 8.84 -15.34
CA LYS A 249 -0.72 8.48 -15.89
C LYS A 249 0.18 9.71 -16.14
N VAL A 250 -0.21 10.86 -15.59
CA VAL A 250 0.48 12.15 -15.77
C VAL A 250 1.25 12.54 -14.52
N THR A 251 2.21 13.45 -14.69
CA THR A 251 2.93 14.03 -13.54
C THR A 251 2.05 14.98 -12.73
N CYS A 252 2.45 15.28 -11.49
CA CYS A 252 1.82 16.28 -10.66
C CYS A 252 1.73 17.64 -11.33
N GLN A 253 2.79 18.08 -12.01
CA GLN A 253 2.82 19.37 -12.70
C GLN A 253 1.75 19.44 -13.81
N GLU A 254 1.52 18.33 -14.50
CA GLU A 254 0.47 18.23 -15.53
C GLU A 254 -0.92 18.10 -14.90
N ALA A 255 -1.07 17.28 -13.87
CA ALA A 255 -2.33 17.09 -13.16
C ALA A 255 -2.88 18.40 -12.58
N MET A 256 -2.01 19.23 -11.99
CA MET A 256 -2.39 20.54 -11.44
C MET A 256 -2.91 21.54 -12.48
N ARG A 257 -2.58 21.35 -13.78
CA ARG A 257 -3.09 22.21 -14.86
C ARG A 257 -4.55 21.89 -15.21
N ASN A 258 -5.00 20.66 -14.95
CA ASN A 258 -6.36 20.22 -15.22
C ASN A 258 -7.19 20.24 -13.93
N THR A 259 -7.69 21.41 -13.56
CA THR A 259 -8.38 21.63 -12.27
C THR A 259 -9.67 20.85 -12.10
N THR A 260 -10.30 20.38 -13.18
CA THR A 260 -11.53 19.57 -13.11
C THR A 260 -11.25 18.09 -12.87
N ALA A 261 -10.10 17.58 -13.28
CA ALA A 261 -9.71 16.18 -13.10
C ALA A 261 -8.70 15.96 -11.95
N TYR A 262 -8.21 17.03 -11.33
CA TYR A 262 -7.21 16.96 -10.26
C TYR A 262 -7.79 16.34 -8.99
N ALA A 263 -7.16 15.28 -8.48
CA ALA A 263 -7.72 14.47 -7.41
C ALA A 263 -7.38 14.95 -5.98
N CYS A 264 -6.32 15.75 -5.81
CA CYS A 264 -5.90 16.22 -4.48
C CYS A 264 -6.72 17.45 -4.07
N VAL A 265 -7.98 17.22 -3.71
CA VAL A 265 -8.99 18.27 -3.50
C VAL A 265 -9.04 18.80 -2.07
N SER A 266 -8.36 18.17 -1.11
CA SER A 266 -8.30 18.69 0.25
C SER A 266 -7.45 19.95 0.34
N SER A 267 -7.89 20.93 1.12
CA SER A 267 -6.99 21.93 1.68
C SER A 267 -5.87 21.25 2.46
N ASN A 268 -4.67 21.83 2.43
CA ASN A 268 -3.47 21.25 3.06
C ASN A 268 -3.14 19.85 2.53
N SER A 269 -3.35 19.59 1.24
CA SER A 269 -2.83 18.41 0.55
C SER A 269 -1.76 18.79 -0.47
N VAL A 270 -0.90 17.83 -0.80
CA VAL A 270 0.16 17.95 -1.79
C VAL A 270 0.06 16.79 -2.77
N CYS A 271 0.36 17.08 -4.03
CA CYS A 271 0.56 16.05 -5.04
C CYS A 271 1.99 15.52 -4.95
N VAL A 272 2.14 14.20 -5.10
CA VAL A 272 3.43 13.52 -5.11
C VAL A 272 3.49 12.61 -6.34
N ASP A 273 4.51 12.79 -7.19
CA ASP A 273 4.74 11.88 -8.32
C ASP A 273 5.06 10.46 -7.82
N SER A 274 4.51 9.46 -8.49
CA SER A 274 4.77 8.07 -8.15
C SER A 274 6.24 7.71 -8.37
N ARG A 275 6.80 6.92 -7.45
CA ARG A 275 8.16 6.35 -7.56
C ARG A 275 8.18 4.99 -8.25
N ASN A 276 7.01 4.37 -8.42
CA ASN A 276 6.84 3.01 -8.88
C ASN A 276 6.05 2.94 -10.21
N GLY A 277 6.17 3.97 -11.06
CA GLY A 277 5.49 4.04 -12.36
C GLY A 277 4.98 5.46 -12.68
N PRO A 278 4.38 5.67 -13.86
CA PRO A 278 3.72 6.93 -14.19
C PRO A 278 2.46 7.16 -13.35
N GLY A 279 2.09 8.43 -13.14
CA GLY A 279 0.93 8.82 -12.32
C GLY A 279 1.35 9.47 -11.00
N TYR A 280 0.36 9.89 -10.21
CA TYR A 280 0.60 10.62 -8.96
C TYR A 280 -0.29 10.16 -7.81
N LEU A 281 0.11 10.52 -6.60
CA LEU A 281 -0.62 10.30 -5.35
C LEU A 281 -0.94 11.65 -4.69
N CYS A 282 -1.90 11.63 -3.79
CA CYS A 282 -2.21 12.78 -2.94
C CYS A 282 -1.83 12.45 -1.51
N ASN A 283 -1.10 13.34 -0.86
CA ASN A 283 -0.77 13.24 0.56
C ASN A 283 -1.28 14.46 1.31
N CYS A 284 -1.60 14.30 2.60
CA CYS A 284 -1.75 15.47 3.45
C CYS A 284 -0.39 16.15 3.63
N SER A 285 -0.41 17.47 3.72
CA SER A 285 0.79 18.27 4.00
C SER A 285 1.37 17.90 5.35
N ARG A 286 2.65 18.20 5.56
CA ARG A 286 3.29 18.01 6.86
C ARG A 286 2.48 18.72 7.96
N GLY A 287 2.23 18.02 9.08
CA GLY A 287 1.39 18.51 10.18
C GLY A 287 -0.11 18.24 10.00
N TYR A 288 -0.51 17.56 8.92
CA TYR A 288 -1.90 17.20 8.65
C TYR A 288 -2.05 15.70 8.42
N GLN A 289 -3.22 15.16 8.79
CA GLN A 289 -3.59 13.76 8.61
C GLN A 289 -5.02 13.60 8.07
N GLY A 290 -5.33 12.44 7.51
CA GLY A 290 -6.66 12.11 7.02
C GLY A 290 -6.64 11.75 5.54
N ASN A 291 -7.64 12.23 4.78
CA ASN A 291 -7.84 11.82 3.39
C ASN A 291 -7.69 13.00 2.42
N PRO A 292 -6.60 13.09 1.66
CA PRO A 292 -6.33 14.21 0.76
C PRO A 292 -7.22 14.24 -0.48
N TYR A 293 -7.90 13.12 -0.78
CA TYR A 293 -8.83 12.99 -1.90
C TYR A 293 -10.25 13.50 -1.56
N LEU A 294 -10.48 13.95 -0.32
CA LEU A 294 -11.75 14.50 0.14
C LEU A 294 -11.61 15.98 0.46
N GLN A 295 -12.59 16.79 0.09
CA GLN A 295 -12.59 18.20 0.45
C GLN A 295 -12.62 18.36 1.98
N GLY A 296 -11.64 19.07 2.54
CA GLY A 296 -11.47 19.18 4.00
C GLY A 296 -11.07 17.87 4.70
N GLY A 297 -10.60 16.88 3.95
CA GLY A 297 -10.25 15.57 4.47
C GLY A 297 -8.89 15.52 5.18
N CYS A 298 -7.96 16.44 4.87
CA CYS A 298 -6.75 16.66 5.65
C CYS A 298 -7.02 17.62 6.81
N ARG A 299 -6.90 17.10 8.02
CA ARG A 299 -7.12 17.80 9.29
C ARG A 299 -5.80 17.98 10.00
N ASP A 300 -5.71 19.08 10.73
CA ASP A 300 -4.57 19.40 11.57
C ASP A 300 -4.30 18.26 12.56
N ILE A 301 -3.03 17.89 12.73
CA ILE A 301 -2.60 16.95 13.76
C ILE A 301 -2.48 17.74 15.04
N ASP A 302 -3.23 17.38 16.08
CA ASP A 302 -3.05 17.98 17.39
C ASP A 302 -1.88 17.28 18.10
N GLU A 303 -0.66 17.80 17.95
CA GLU A 303 0.50 17.21 18.62
C GLU A 303 0.45 17.36 20.14
N CYS A 304 -0.39 18.26 20.67
CA CYS A 304 -0.53 18.48 22.11
C CYS A 304 -1.57 17.54 22.76
N GLY A 305 -2.46 16.95 21.96
CA GLY A 305 -3.56 16.12 22.43
C GLY A 305 -3.17 14.66 22.70
N ASP A 306 -2.33 14.39 23.71
CA ASP A 306 -2.01 13.10 24.40
C ASP A 306 -1.99 11.75 23.61
N GLY A 307 -2.03 11.78 22.28
CA GLY A 307 -2.37 10.64 21.40
C GLY A 307 -1.18 9.91 20.79
N GLY A 308 -0.05 9.87 21.49
CA GLY A 308 1.13 9.09 21.06
C GLY A 308 2.16 9.83 20.22
N ILE A 309 2.01 11.14 20.00
CA ILE A 309 3.04 11.98 19.40
C ILE A 309 3.84 12.65 20.52
N SER A 310 5.10 12.22 20.69
CA SER A 310 6.04 12.90 21.58
C SER A 310 6.37 14.28 21.00
N TYR A 311 5.89 15.34 21.62
CA TYR A 311 6.25 16.71 21.29
C TYR A 311 7.48 17.17 22.10
N PRO A 312 8.46 17.87 21.48
CA PRO A 312 9.73 18.30 22.10
C PRO A 312 9.59 19.47 23.10
N CYS A 313 8.44 19.69 23.72
CA CYS A 313 8.33 20.68 24.79
C CYS A 313 8.89 20.08 26.09
N SER A 314 10.05 20.57 26.52
CA SER A 314 10.69 20.10 27.75
C SER A 314 9.94 20.49 29.02
N VAL A 315 9.05 21.49 28.95
CA VAL A 315 8.18 21.89 30.06
C VAL A 315 6.77 21.31 29.84
N PRO A 316 6.28 20.42 30.73
CA PRO A 316 4.93 19.86 30.63
C PRO A 316 3.84 20.95 30.59
N GLY A 317 2.80 20.75 29.78
CA GLY A 317 1.66 21.68 29.69
C GLY A 317 1.95 23.00 28.96
N THR A 318 3.11 23.13 28.29
CA THR A 318 3.46 24.34 27.52
C THR A 318 3.21 24.23 26.02
N CYS A 319 2.75 23.05 25.58
CA CYS A 319 2.41 22.81 24.19
C CYS A 319 1.16 23.60 23.81
N ILE A 320 1.25 24.32 22.70
CA ILE A 320 0.14 25.03 22.09
C ILE A 320 0.04 24.55 20.65
N ASN A 321 -1.06 23.88 20.33
CA ASN A 321 -1.32 23.40 18.98
C ASN A 321 -1.54 24.58 18.03
N THR A 322 -1.06 24.46 16.80
CA THR A 322 -1.16 25.47 15.75
C THR A 322 -1.44 24.80 14.40
N PRO A 323 -2.08 25.47 13.43
CA PRO A 323 -2.26 24.88 12.12
C PRO A 323 -0.92 24.45 11.48
N GLY A 324 -0.74 23.15 11.26
CA GLY A 324 0.44 22.50 10.67
C GLY A 324 1.57 22.17 11.66
N GLY A 325 1.35 22.32 12.97
CA GLY A 325 2.34 21.93 13.98
C GLY A 325 2.04 22.49 15.37
N PHE A 326 3.07 22.68 16.20
CA PHE A 326 2.88 23.18 17.56
C PHE A 326 3.96 24.18 17.94
N ARG A 327 3.70 24.92 19.02
CA ARG A 327 4.73 25.75 19.68
C ARG A 327 4.75 25.54 21.18
N CYS A 328 5.94 25.59 21.77
CA CYS A 328 6.11 25.54 23.22
C CYS A 328 6.20 26.97 23.76
N ALA A 329 5.32 27.36 24.68
CA ALA A 329 5.36 28.66 25.32
C ALA A 329 5.39 28.53 26.84
N CYS A 330 6.34 29.24 27.46
CA CYS A 330 6.47 29.24 28.91
C CYS A 330 5.14 29.67 29.58
N PRO A 331 4.75 29.05 30.72
CA PRO A 331 3.51 29.37 31.40
C PRO A 331 3.43 30.84 31.81
N ASP A 332 2.22 31.30 32.12
CA ASP A 332 2.00 32.67 32.57
C ASP A 332 2.95 33.06 33.71
N LYS A 333 3.45 34.31 33.62
CA LYS A 333 4.44 34.91 34.56
C LYS A 333 5.84 34.29 34.52
N THR A 334 6.12 33.40 33.57
CA THR A 334 7.49 32.94 33.28
C THR A 334 8.00 33.46 31.93
N THR A 335 9.32 33.46 31.73
CA THR A 335 10.02 33.86 30.51
C THR A 335 11.18 32.91 30.24
N GLY A 336 11.53 32.74 28.96
CA GLY A 336 12.65 31.90 28.52
C GLY A 336 12.22 30.95 27.41
N ASN A 337 12.78 29.74 27.36
CA ASN A 337 12.55 28.80 26.26
C ASN A 337 11.97 27.45 26.74
N ALA A 338 10.68 27.23 26.47
CA ALA A 338 9.96 26.02 26.84
C ALA A 338 10.42 24.76 26.08
N TYR A 339 11.08 24.92 24.92
CA TYR A 339 11.69 23.78 24.21
C TYR A 339 12.88 23.22 24.96
N THR A 340 13.65 24.05 25.68
CA THR A 340 14.87 23.65 26.39
C THR A 340 14.68 23.54 27.91
N GLY A 341 13.47 23.77 28.42
CA GLY A 341 13.18 23.67 29.86
C GLY A 341 13.53 24.93 30.66
N THR A 342 13.82 26.05 30.00
CA THR A 342 14.37 27.26 30.63
C THR A 342 13.29 28.32 30.93
N CYS A 343 12.17 27.92 31.55
CA CYS A 343 11.12 28.87 31.93
C CYS A 343 11.33 29.39 33.35
N GLU A 344 11.75 30.65 33.48
CA GLU A 344 12.04 31.31 34.76
C GLU A 344 10.99 32.36 35.11
N ALA A 345 10.70 32.56 36.39
CA ALA A 345 9.75 33.59 36.83
C ALA A 345 10.20 35.00 36.40
N LYS A 346 9.27 35.81 35.87
CA LYS A 346 9.52 37.22 35.58
C LYS A 346 9.89 37.93 36.89
N LYS A 347 11.13 38.40 37.02
CA LYS A 347 11.53 39.28 38.13
C LYS A 347 10.75 40.59 38.01
N SER A 348 9.73 40.77 38.83
CA SER A 348 9.05 42.05 38.96
C SER A 348 10.07 43.09 39.40
N GLN A 349 10.26 44.14 38.59
CA GLN A 349 10.90 45.35 39.07
C GLN A 349 9.93 46.00 40.08
N LEU A 350 9.94 45.53 41.32
CA LEU A 350 9.40 46.35 42.42
C LEU A 350 10.23 47.63 42.42
N GLY A 351 9.55 48.75 42.15
CA GLY A 351 10.16 50.06 42.04
C GLY A 351 11.09 50.35 43.22
N ALA A 352 12.33 50.71 42.90
CA ALA A 352 13.24 51.30 43.87
C ALA A 352 12.65 52.65 44.31
N HIS A 353 11.92 52.68 45.42
CA HIS A 353 11.63 53.92 46.11
C HIS A 353 12.93 54.43 46.73
N ILE A 354 13.64 55.30 46.00
CA ILE A 354 14.75 56.07 46.54
C ILE A 354 14.15 57.09 47.51
N ALA A 355 14.28 56.83 48.81
CA ALA A 355 13.99 57.81 49.84
C ALA A 355 15.16 58.81 49.90
N ILE A 356 14.94 60.04 49.43
CA ILE A 356 15.87 61.15 49.64
C ILE A 356 15.64 61.67 51.05
N VAL A 357 16.56 61.39 51.96
CA VAL A 357 16.60 62.03 53.29
C VAL A 357 17.37 63.34 53.15
N LEU A 358 16.66 64.46 53.17
CA LEU A 358 17.27 65.78 53.34
C LEU A 358 17.61 65.95 54.82
N ALA A 359 18.90 65.90 55.15
CA ALA A 359 19.40 66.30 56.46
C ALA A 359 19.67 67.81 56.43
N SER A 360 18.93 68.57 57.24
CA SER A 360 19.18 69.98 57.51
C SER A 360 19.77 70.12 58.92
N ALA A 361 21.03 70.57 59.00
CA ALA A 361 21.59 71.48 60.00
C ALA A 361 23.04 71.81 59.62
#